data_AF-A0A925VFF7-F1
#
_entry.id   AF-A0A925VFF7-F1
#
_cell.length_a   1.000
_cell.length_b   1.000
_cell.length_c   1.000
_cell.angle_alpha   90.00
_cell.angle_beta   90.00
_cell.angle_gamma   90.00
#
_symmetry.space_group_name_H-M   'P 1'
#
loop_
_entity.id
_entity.type
_entity.pdbx_description
1 polymer ?
#
loop_
_entity_poly.entity_id
_entity_poly.type
_entity_poly.pdbx_seq_one_letter_code
_entity_poly.pdbx_strand_id
1 'polypeptide(L)'
;MLLPAVRRGLTPDARARLRWLALAAALALVPVLSSFASARLLLIPALAGHAVLAAIILDALTRAREALARAGIAVLLLAAHFGLATAWGMIELRDIAEVNRRTTAAALAMQVDDARVAGQRLVVLTANDPSTLLYPPLVRHFAGAPLPRAWWVLSLAPHPHRLHRIAVDAFELEVEGGAMLRGGAEQLLRRSDRLPALGSTTALGGLTITIGAVDAEGFPTRVRYTFDCSLEDGSLVFLLVARRGIIRYPVGPVGSTVTIPPGALPLELGTAP
;
A
#
# COMPACT_ATOMS: atom_id res chain seq x y z
N MET A 1 -28.38 -1.83 14.63
CA MET A 1 -29.69 -1.97 15.31
C MET A 1 -29.40 -2.37 16.76
N LEU A 2 -29.74 -1.56 17.76
CA LEU A 2 -29.46 -1.91 19.17
C LEU A 2 -30.43 -3.02 19.63
N LEU A 3 -29.93 -4.02 20.34
CA LEU A 3 -30.76 -5.09 20.89
C LEU A 3 -31.91 -4.50 21.76
N PRO A 4 -33.16 -4.97 21.62
CA PRO A 4 -34.30 -4.46 22.38
C PRO A 4 -34.09 -4.48 23.90
N ALA A 5 -33.28 -5.41 24.39
CA ALA A 5 -32.88 -5.54 25.79
C ALA A 5 -32.10 -4.31 26.29
N VAL A 6 -31.00 -3.95 25.63
CA VAL A 6 -30.14 -2.80 25.98
C VAL A 6 -30.91 -1.49 25.99
N ARG A 7 -31.91 -1.36 25.12
CA ARG A 7 -32.78 -0.19 25.09
C ARG A 7 -33.60 -0.02 26.36
N ARG A 8 -33.99 -1.06 27.09
CA ARG A 8 -34.92 -0.89 28.24
C ARG A 8 -34.24 -0.35 29.51
N GLY A 9 -32.94 -0.55 29.68
CA GLY A 9 -32.19 -0.09 30.86
C GLY A 9 -31.61 1.33 30.78
N LEU A 10 -31.61 1.96 29.60
CA LEU A 10 -31.01 3.28 29.38
C LEU A 10 -32.02 4.42 29.55
N THR A 11 -31.59 5.51 30.21
CA THR A 11 -32.33 6.77 30.26
C THR A 11 -32.62 7.30 28.85
N PRO A 12 -33.68 8.11 28.67
CA PRO A 12 -33.99 8.72 27.37
C PRO A 12 -32.80 9.43 26.74
N ASP A 13 -32.06 10.22 27.54
CA ASP A 13 -30.87 10.95 27.10
C ASP A 13 -29.72 10.03 26.66
N ALA A 14 -29.41 9.00 27.47
CA ALA A 14 -28.37 8.04 27.12
C ALA A 14 -28.70 7.30 25.82
N ARG A 15 -29.98 6.97 25.60
CA ARG A 15 -30.46 6.35 24.36
C ARG A 15 -30.34 7.29 23.16
N ALA A 16 -30.65 8.56 23.33
CA ALA A 16 -30.48 9.56 22.26
C ALA A 16 -28.99 9.70 21.87
N ARG A 17 -28.10 9.83 22.86
CA ARG A 17 -26.64 9.87 22.63
C ARG A 17 -26.12 8.62 21.94
N LEU A 18 -26.57 7.43 22.36
CA LEU A 18 -26.14 6.18 21.76
C LEU A 18 -26.62 6.02 20.31
N ARG A 19 -27.84 6.46 20.00
CA ARG A 19 -28.35 6.49 18.62
C ARG A 19 -27.55 7.46 17.75
N TRP A 20 -27.23 8.63 18.29
CA TRP A 20 -26.39 9.61 17.62
C TRP A 20 -24.98 9.06 17.36
N LEU A 21 -24.34 8.43 18.35
CA LEU A 21 -23.03 7.79 18.19
C LEU A 21 -23.07 6.66 17.17
N ALA A 22 -24.09 5.80 17.20
CA ALA A 22 -24.22 4.72 16.22
C ALA A 22 -24.40 5.27 14.79
N LEU A 23 -25.15 6.36 14.63
CA LEU A 23 -25.29 7.05 13.35
C LEU A 23 -23.96 7.70 12.93
N ALA A 24 -23.26 8.36 13.85
CA ALA A 24 -21.95 8.97 13.61
C ALA A 24 -20.92 7.90 13.20
N ALA A 25 -20.92 6.72 13.83
CA ALA A 25 -20.08 5.59 13.44
C ALA A 25 -20.35 5.14 12.01
N ALA A 26 -21.64 4.96 11.67
CA ALA A 26 -22.05 4.55 10.33
C ALA A 26 -21.67 5.59 9.26
N LEU A 27 -21.88 6.87 9.55
CA LEU A 27 -21.50 7.96 8.65
C LEU A 27 -19.98 8.10 8.55
N ALA A 28 -19.23 7.90 9.64
CA ALA A 28 -17.77 7.92 9.64
C ALA A 28 -17.14 6.75 8.86
N LEU A 29 -17.88 5.67 8.64
CA LEU A 29 -17.44 4.56 7.77
C LEU A 29 -17.54 4.91 6.29
N VAL A 30 -18.42 5.82 5.87
CA VAL A 30 -18.62 6.19 4.45
C VAL A 30 -17.32 6.51 3.72
N PRO A 31 -16.43 7.39 4.21
CA PRO A 31 -15.15 7.64 3.53
C PRO A 31 -14.23 6.40 3.53
N VAL A 32 -14.27 5.57 4.57
CA VAL A 32 -13.45 4.36 4.66
C VAL A 32 -13.87 3.31 3.62
N LEU A 33 -15.17 3.24 3.27
CA LEU A 33 -15.68 2.34 2.23
C LEU A 33 -15.10 2.61 0.83
N SER A 34 -14.57 3.83 0.61
CA SER A 34 -13.87 4.18 -0.63
C SER A 34 -12.37 3.87 -0.63
N SER A 35 -11.85 3.28 0.45
CA SER A 35 -10.43 2.97 0.64
C SER A 35 -10.27 1.55 1.22
N PHE A 36 -9.08 1.22 1.71
CA PHE A 36 -8.82 -0.03 2.43
C PHE A 36 -9.09 0.14 3.93
N ALA A 37 -9.54 -0.94 4.58
CA ALA A 37 -9.71 -0.92 6.03
C ALA A 37 -8.34 -0.95 6.72
N SER A 38 -8.06 0.05 7.56
CA SER A 38 -6.89 0.07 8.43
C SER A 38 -7.25 0.62 9.81
N ALA A 39 -6.48 0.26 10.84
CA ALA A 39 -6.68 0.76 12.20
C ALA A 39 -6.69 2.31 12.24
N ARG A 40 -5.88 2.96 11.39
CA ARG A 40 -5.82 4.43 11.28
C ARG A 40 -7.10 5.03 10.72
N LEU A 41 -7.67 4.42 9.68
CA LEU A 41 -8.91 4.90 9.06
C LEU A 41 -10.15 4.57 9.91
N LEU A 42 -10.07 3.52 10.72
CA LEU A 42 -11.14 3.10 11.60
C LEU A 42 -11.15 3.79 12.97
N LEU A 43 -10.20 4.66 13.29
CA LEU A 43 -10.09 5.28 14.62
C LEU A 43 -11.38 6.00 15.05
N ILE A 44 -11.95 6.81 14.17
CA ILE A 44 -13.19 7.58 14.42
C ILE A 44 -14.41 6.65 14.56
N PRO A 45 -14.73 5.77 13.59
CA PRO A 45 -15.87 4.86 13.74
C PRO A 45 -15.69 3.87 14.90
N ALA A 46 -14.45 3.46 15.20
CA ALA A 46 -14.15 2.61 16.34
C ALA A 46 -14.53 3.30 17.65
N LEU A 47 -14.22 4.59 17.86
CA LEU A 47 -14.59 5.30 19.10
C LEU A 47 -16.09 5.20 19.40
N ALA A 48 -16.94 5.44 18.40
CA ALA A 48 -18.38 5.30 18.54
C ALA A 48 -18.83 3.84 18.69
N GLY A 49 -18.16 2.89 18.01
CA GLY A 49 -18.34 1.46 18.21
C GLY A 49 -18.06 1.01 19.65
N HIS A 50 -17.01 1.53 20.28
CA HIS A 50 -16.68 1.25 21.68
C HIS A 50 -17.79 1.71 22.63
N ALA A 51 -18.43 2.87 22.37
CA ALA A 51 -19.55 3.33 23.18
C ALA A 51 -20.78 2.41 23.08
N VAL A 52 -21.06 1.87 21.88
CA VAL A 52 -22.13 0.87 21.66
C VAL A 52 -21.81 -0.43 22.39
N LEU A 53 -20.57 -0.91 22.26
CA LEU A 53 -20.12 -2.13 22.94
C LEU A 53 -20.18 -1.97 24.46
N ALA A 54 -19.73 -0.83 25.00
CA ALA A 54 -19.82 -0.51 26.41
C ALA A 54 -21.27 -0.52 26.92
N ALA A 55 -22.23 0.03 26.17
CA ALA A 55 -23.64 0.00 26.55
C ALA A 55 -24.21 -1.44 26.59
N ILE A 56 -23.81 -2.30 25.63
CA ILE A 56 -24.21 -3.72 25.61
C ILE A 56 -23.63 -4.45 26.82
N ILE A 57 -22.35 -4.22 27.12
CA ILE A 57 -21.65 -4.81 28.26
C ILE A 57 -22.30 -4.39 29.58
N LEU A 58 -22.60 -3.10 29.76
CA LEU A 58 -23.21 -2.59 30.98
C LEU A 58 -24.64 -3.15 31.18
N ASP A 59 -25.43 -3.30 30.11
CA ASP A 59 -26.74 -3.97 30.19
C ASP A 59 -26.59 -5.46 30.55
N ALA A 60 -25.61 -6.17 30.00
CA ALA A 60 -25.34 -7.56 30.36
C ALA A 60 -24.91 -7.70 31.83
N LEU A 61 -24.03 -6.82 32.31
CA LEU A 61 -23.55 -6.80 33.70
C LEU A 61 -24.67 -6.47 34.69
N THR A 62 -25.58 -5.56 34.35
CA THR A 62 -26.73 -5.22 35.23
C THR A 62 -27.77 -6.34 35.30
N ARG A 63 -27.89 -7.15 34.25
CA ARG A 63 -28.78 -8.33 34.22
C ARG A 63 -28.18 -9.57 34.89
N ALA A 64 -26.86 -9.66 34.97
CA ALA A 64 -26.18 -10.76 35.63
C ALA A 64 -26.44 -10.73 37.14
N ARG A 65 -27.31 -11.64 37.62
CA ARG A 65 -27.73 -11.69 39.04
C ARG A 65 -26.58 -12.17 39.93
N GLU A 66 -25.77 -13.10 39.44
CA GLU A 66 -24.64 -13.68 40.18
C GLU A 66 -23.39 -12.80 40.11
N ALA A 67 -22.72 -12.64 41.26
CA ALA A 67 -21.47 -11.88 41.35
C ALA A 67 -20.34 -12.51 40.51
N LEU A 68 -20.30 -13.84 40.44
CA LEU A 68 -19.29 -14.58 39.68
C LEU A 68 -19.42 -14.33 38.17
N ALA A 69 -20.64 -14.29 37.64
CA ALA A 69 -20.87 -13.98 36.22
C ALA A 69 -20.42 -12.55 35.87
N ARG A 70 -20.70 -11.57 36.75
CA ARG A 70 -20.23 -10.19 36.59
C ARG A 70 -18.71 -10.08 36.64
N ALA A 71 -18.08 -10.76 37.59
CA ALA A 71 -16.62 -10.83 37.70
C ALA A 71 -16.00 -11.47 36.46
N GLY A 72 -16.57 -12.58 35.96
CA GLY A 72 -16.10 -13.25 34.75
C GLY A 72 -16.16 -12.37 33.50
N ILE A 73 -17.27 -11.65 33.29
CA ILE A 73 -17.40 -10.69 32.17
C ILE A 73 -16.39 -9.54 32.32
N ALA A 74 -16.24 -8.97 33.52
CA ALA A 74 -15.29 -7.88 33.76
C ALA A 74 -13.84 -8.33 33.50
N VAL A 75 -13.45 -9.51 34.01
CA VAL A 75 -12.12 -10.09 33.78
C VAL A 75 -11.89 -10.37 32.30
N LEU A 76 -12.87 -10.94 31.59
CA LEU A 76 -12.75 -11.20 30.14
C LEU A 76 -12.52 -9.90 29.36
N LEU A 77 -13.27 -8.84 29.68
CA LEU A 77 -13.15 -7.55 29.00
C LEU A 77 -11.81 -6.86 29.29
N LEU A 78 -11.38 -6.92 30.55
CA LEU A 78 -10.07 -6.41 30.97
C LEU A 78 -8.96 -7.16 30.24
N ALA A 79 -9.03 -8.50 30.22
CA ALA A 79 -8.08 -9.34 29.50
C ALA A 79 -8.09 -9.06 27.98
N ALA A 80 -9.25 -8.89 27.37
CA ALA A 80 -9.36 -8.64 25.93
C ALA A 80 -8.83 -7.25 25.52
N HIS A 81 -9.20 -6.18 26.22
CA HIS A 81 -8.86 -4.81 25.81
C HIS A 81 -7.49 -4.36 26.34
N PHE A 82 -7.19 -4.65 27.61
CA PHE A 82 -5.93 -4.22 28.23
C PHE A 82 -4.82 -5.26 28.11
N GLY A 83 -5.16 -6.55 28.01
CA GLY A 83 -4.20 -7.61 27.72
C GLY A 83 -3.99 -7.76 26.21
N LEU A 84 -4.92 -8.45 25.56
CA LEU A 84 -4.76 -8.92 24.19
C LEU A 84 -4.66 -7.77 23.17
N ALA A 85 -5.57 -6.79 23.20
CA ALA A 85 -5.55 -5.70 22.23
C ALA A 85 -4.33 -4.78 22.42
N THR A 86 -3.89 -4.56 23.66
CA THR A 86 -2.66 -3.80 23.93
C THR A 86 -1.43 -4.56 23.44
N ALA A 87 -1.32 -5.86 23.74
CA ALA A 87 -0.22 -6.69 23.25
C ALA A 87 -0.18 -6.73 21.71
N TRP A 88 -1.34 -6.92 21.06
CA TRP A 88 -1.45 -6.91 19.60
C TRP A 88 -1.07 -5.55 19.01
N GLY A 89 -1.55 -4.46 19.59
CA GLY A 89 -1.21 -3.10 19.15
C GLY A 89 0.29 -2.81 19.27
N MET A 90 0.96 -3.32 20.30
CA MET A 90 2.41 -3.19 20.45
C MET A 90 3.19 -4.00 19.40
N ILE A 91 2.71 -5.19 19.05
CA ILE A 91 3.28 -6.00 17.96
C ILE A 91 3.12 -5.26 16.63
N GLU A 92 1.92 -4.80 16.31
CA GLU A 92 1.64 -4.05 15.07
C GLU A 92 2.47 -2.76 14.98
N LEU A 93 2.58 -2.00 16.07
CA LEU A 93 3.41 -0.79 16.11
C LEU A 93 4.88 -1.11 15.86
N ARG A 94 5.40 -2.19 16.45
CA ARG A 94 6.78 -2.65 16.22
C ARG A 94 6.99 -3.05 14.77
N ASP A 95 6.07 -3.79 14.18
CA ASP A 95 6.16 -4.24 12.78
C ASP A 95 6.12 -3.06 11.82
N ILE A 96 5.22 -2.09 12.03
CA ILE A 96 5.17 -0.86 11.23
C ILE A 96 6.46 -0.05 11.39
N ALA A 97 6.97 0.11 12.61
CA ALA A 97 8.21 0.83 12.86
C ALA A 97 9.41 0.15 12.18
N GLU A 98 9.46 -1.18 12.19
CA GLU A 98 10.49 -1.97 11.52
C GLU A 98 10.43 -1.78 10.00
N VAL A 99 9.25 -1.95 9.41
CA VAL A 99 9.04 -1.75 7.97
C VAL A 99 9.43 -0.34 7.56
N ASN A 100 8.97 0.68 8.29
CA ASN A 100 9.33 2.08 8.02
C ASN A 100 10.83 2.33 8.11
N ARG A 101 11.50 1.77 9.13
CA ARG A 101 12.94 1.94 9.29
C ARG A 101 13.70 1.34 8.10
N ARG A 102 13.32 0.13 7.67
CA ARG A 102 13.97 -0.55 6.55
C ARG A 102 13.66 0.07 5.19
N THR A 103 12.43 0.48 4.93
CA THR A 103 12.07 1.18 3.67
C THR A 103 12.74 2.56 3.59
N THR A 104 12.82 3.28 4.71
CA THR A 104 13.58 4.53 4.79
C THR A 104 15.05 4.30 4.49
N ALA A 105 15.69 3.34 5.15
CA ALA A 105 17.09 2.99 4.89
C ALA A 105 17.32 2.57 3.43
N ALA A 106 16.40 1.83 2.82
CA ALA A 106 16.47 1.42 1.42
C ALA A 106 16.37 2.61 0.45
N ALA A 107 15.52 3.59 0.75
CA ALA A 107 15.41 4.81 -0.03
C ALA A 107 16.69 5.66 0.08
N LEU A 108 17.25 5.80 1.29
CA LEU A 108 18.49 6.56 1.51
C LEU A 108 19.70 5.89 0.83
N ALA A 109 19.79 4.56 0.91
CA ALA A 109 20.85 3.76 0.28
C ALA A 109 20.58 3.42 -1.20
N MET A 110 19.57 4.05 -1.82
CA MET A 110 19.21 3.82 -3.22
C MET A 110 20.42 4.08 -4.13
N GLN A 111 20.67 3.18 -5.09
CA GLN A 111 21.85 3.23 -5.97
C GLN A 111 21.73 4.32 -7.06
N VAL A 112 21.72 5.58 -6.67
CA VAL A 112 21.73 6.74 -7.58
C VAL A 112 22.85 7.71 -7.20
N ASP A 113 23.24 8.55 -8.15
CA ASP A 113 24.28 9.55 -7.95
C ASP A 113 23.62 10.90 -7.64
N ASP A 114 23.75 11.37 -6.40
CA ASP A 114 23.10 12.60 -5.95
C ASP A 114 23.64 13.86 -6.64
N ALA A 115 24.85 13.83 -7.20
CA ALA A 115 25.37 14.95 -7.98
C ALA A 115 24.63 15.09 -9.34
N ARG A 116 23.99 14.01 -9.82
CA ARG A 116 23.38 13.94 -11.15
C ARG A 116 21.86 13.78 -11.11
N VAL A 117 21.31 13.26 -10.01
CA VAL A 117 19.92 12.82 -9.93
C VAL A 117 18.91 13.91 -10.30
N ALA A 118 19.21 15.18 -10.02
CA ALA A 118 18.35 16.32 -10.38
C ALA A 118 18.03 16.40 -11.88
N GLY A 119 18.97 15.97 -12.75
CA GLY A 119 18.78 15.91 -14.20
C GLY A 119 18.25 14.57 -14.71
N GLN A 120 18.08 13.57 -13.84
CA GLN A 120 17.75 12.19 -14.20
C GLN A 120 16.28 11.86 -13.98
N ARG A 121 15.80 10.89 -14.76
CA ARG A 121 14.50 10.25 -14.62
C ARG A 121 14.75 8.85 -14.09
N LEU A 122 14.18 8.55 -12.92
CA LEU A 122 14.33 7.26 -12.27
C LEU A 122 13.17 6.36 -12.69
N VAL A 123 13.52 5.21 -13.29
CA VAL A 123 12.58 4.24 -13.84
C VAL A 123 12.61 2.98 -12.99
N VAL A 124 11.64 2.81 -12.13
CA VAL A 124 11.49 1.63 -11.27
C VAL A 124 10.70 0.57 -12.02
N LEU A 125 11.36 -0.53 -12.37
CA LEU A 125 10.78 -1.59 -13.17
C LEU A 125 9.63 -2.30 -12.42
N THR A 126 9.87 -2.66 -11.17
CA THR A 126 8.86 -3.27 -10.30
C THR A 126 9.00 -2.77 -8.86
N ALA A 127 7.85 -2.58 -8.22
CA ALA A 127 7.68 -2.38 -6.78
C ALA A 127 6.53 -3.29 -6.30
N ASN A 128 6.23 -3.32 -5.00
CA ASN A 128 5.19 -4.22 -4.48
C ASN A 128 4.27 -3.61 -3.41
N ASP A 129 4.52 -2.37 -3.01
CA ASP A 129 3.70 -1.71 -1.99
C ASP A 129 3.59 -0.20 -2.24
N PRO A 130 2.54 0.46 -1.71
CA PRO A 130 2.35 1.90 -1.90
C PRO A 130 3.50 2.76 -1.36
N SER A 131 4.26 2.26 -0.38
CA SER A 131 5.34 3.02 0.23
C SER A 131 6.55 3.11 -0.70
N THR A 132 7.00 1.98 -1.26
CA THR A 132 8.10 1.95 -2.24
C THR A 132 7.69 2.52 -3.60
N LEU A 133 6.40 2.55 -3.89
CA LEU A 133 5.84 3.22 -5.05
C LEU A 133 6.02 4.74 -5.01
N LEU A 134 5.71 5.39 -3.88
CA LEU A 134 5.50 6.84 -3.82
C LEU A 134 6.61 7.59 -3.08
N TYR A 135 7.10 7.03 -1.99
CA TYR A 135 7.89 7.80 -1.02
C TYR A 135 9.41 7.82 -1.20
N PRO A 136 10.10 6.90 -1.92
CA PRO A 136 11.56 6.92 -1.97
C PRO A 136 12.18 8.28 -2.36
N PRO A 137 11.76 8.96 -3.45
CA PRO A 137 12.33 10.26 -3.78
C PRO A 137 12.05 11.32 -2.71
N LEU A 138 10.88 11.29 -2.06
CA LEU A 138 10.52 12.23 -0.99
C LEU A 138 11.33 12.00 0.29
N VAL A 139 11.51 10.74 0.69
CA VAL A 139 12.36 10.37 1.84
C VAL A 139 13.77 10.90 1.65
N ARG A 140 14.36 10.69 0.46
CA ARG A 140 15.69 11.21 0.13
C ARG A 140 15.73 12.74 0.14
N HIS A 141 14.69 13.38 -0.38
CA HIS A 141 14.59 14.84 -0.38
C HIS A 141 14.55 15.43 1.03
N PHE A 142 13.76 14.86 1.94
CA PHE A 142 13.74 15.27 3.34
C PHE A 142 15.06 14.99 4.08
N ALA A 143 15.90 14.09 3.55
CA ALA A 143 17.26 13.85 4.03
C ALA A 143 18.32 14.73 3.33
N GLY A 144 17.90 15.71 2.51
CA GLY A 144 18.79 16.69 1.88
C GLY A 144 19.26 16.33 0.46
N ALA A 145 18.85 15.20 -0.10
CA ALA A 145 19.17 14.84 -1.48
C ALA A 145 18.31 15.63 -2.49
N PRO A 146 18.77 15.82 -3.75
CA PRO A 146 17.94 16.43 -4.78
C PRO A 146 16.82 15.50 -5.22
N LEU A 147 15.70 16.09 -5.66
CA LEU A 147 14.63 15.35 -6.33
C LEU A 147 15.03 15.02 -7.78
N PRO A 148 14.67 13.83 -8.30
CA PRO A 148 14.83 13.55 -9.72
C PRO A 148 13.85 14.35 -10.58
N ARG A 149 14.17 14.48 -11.88
CA ARG A 149 13.26 15.08 -12.87
C ARG A 149 11.95 14.29 -12.98
N ALA A 150 12.01 12.97 -12.83
CA ALA A 150 10.83 12.11 -12.78
C ALA A 150 11.09 10.85 -11.96
N TRP A 151 10.01 10.29 -11.39
CA TRP A 151 9.97 9.00 -10.72
C TRP A 151 8.84 8.19 -11.35
N TRP A 152 9.19 7.17 -12.14
CA TRP A 152 8.24 6.33 -12.87
C TRP A 152 8.32 4.91 -12.37
N VAL A 153 7.24 4.40 -11.81
CA VAL A 153 7.11 2.99 -11.43
C VAL A 153 6.25 2.29 -12.47
N LEU A 154 6.82 1.27 -13.12
CA LEU A 154 6.21 0.65 -14.30
C LEU A 154 5.21 -0.46 -13.95
N SER A 155 5.41 -1.14 -12.82
CA SER A 155 4.52 -2.21 -12.39
C SER A 155 4.55 -2.40 -10.87
N LEU A 156 3.39 -2.74 -10.31
CA LEU A 156 3.23 -3.25 -8.95
C LEU A 156 2.72 -4.70 -8.91
N ALA A 157 2.64 -5.36 -10.08
CA ALA A 157 2.16 -6.73 -10.16
C ALA A 157 3.08 -7.66 -9.32
N PRO A 158 2.52 -8.51 -8.43
CA PRO A 158 3.28 -9.36 -7.52
C PRO A 158 3.84 -10.61 -8.22
N HIS A 159 4.28 -10.46 -9.46
CA HIS A 159 4.72 -11.53 -10.36
C HIS A 159 6.09 -11.20 -10.95
N PRO A 160 6.86 -12.22 -11.38
CA PRO A 160 8.03 -11.98 -12.21
C PRO A 160 7.61 -11.29 -13.51
N HIS A 161 8.54 -10.55 -14.10
CA HIS A 161 8.34 -9.92 -15.39
C HIS A 161 9.44 -10.31 -16.37
N ARG A 162 9.15 -10.29 -17.66
CA ARG A 162 10.14 -10.34 -18.73
C ARG A 162 10.26 -8.96 -19.34
N LEU A 163 11.47 -8.39 -19.32
CA LEU A 163 11.80 -7.20 -20.08
C LEU A 163 12.46 -7.64 -21.38
N HIS A 164 11.80 -7.39 -22.50
CA HIS A 164 12.34 -7.62 -23.82
C HIS A 164 12.72 -6.28 -24.46
N ARG A 165 14.02 -6.06 -24.69
CA ARG A 165 14.48 -4.80 -25.28
C ARG A 165 14.33 -4.84 -26.79
N ILE A 166 13.36 -4.10 -27.31
CA ILE A 166 12.97 -4.14 -28.73
C ILE A 166 13.67 -3.08 -29.59
N ALA A 167 14.15 -2.00 -28.98
CA ALA A 167 14.81 -0.91 -29.70
C ALA A 167 15.86 -0.20 -28.83
N VAL A 168 16.55 0.78 -29.42
CA VAL A 168 17.54 1.62 -28.73
C VAL A 168 16.90 2.44 -27.60
N ASP A 169 15.63 2.82 -27.75
CA ASP A 169 14.84 3.70 -26.91
C ASP A 169 13.55 3.03 -26.37
N ALA A 170 13.37 1.71 -26.58
CA ALA A 170 12.15 1.04 -26.19
C ALA A 170 12.34 -0.41 -25.73
N PHE A 171 11.47 -0.83 -24.80
CA PHE A 171 11.33 -2.21 -24.37
C PHE A 171 9.86 -2.57 -24.10
N GLU A 172 9.59 -3.87 -24.10
CA GLU A 172 8.32 -4.43 -23.65
C GLU A 172 8.51 -5.08 -22.28
N LEU A 173 7.57 -4.84 -21.38
CA LEU A 173 7.51 -5.47 -20.07
C LEU A 173 6.27 -6.37 -20.03
N GLU A 174 6.51 -7.67 -19.87
CA GLU A 174 5.48 -8.70 -19.81
C GLU A 174 5.41 -9.27 -18.39
N VAL A 175 4.20 -9.48 -17.86
CA VAL A 175 3.98 -10.12 -16.55
C VAL A 175 3.88 -11.62 -16.72
N GLU A 176 4.68 -12.39 -15.99
CA GLU A 176 4.65 -13.86 -16.05
C GLU A 176 3.61 -14.42 -15.06
N GLY A 177 2.61 -15.14 -15.59
CA GLY A 177 1.61 -15.83 -14.75
C GLY A 177 0.66 -14.88 -14.01
N GLY A 178 0.47 -13.67 -14.51
CA GLY A 178 -0.40 -12.66 -13.91
C GLY A 178 -0.67 -11.48 -14.85
N ALA A 179 -1.16 -10.37 -14.29
CA ALA A 179 -1.43 -9.13 -15.02
C ALA A 179 -1.18 -7.90 -14.14
N MET A 180 -0.92 -6.75 -14.76
CA MET A 180 -0.81 -5.44 -14.12
C MET A 180 -2.20 -4.89 -13.78
N LEU A 181 -2.24 -3.92 -12.86
CA LEU A 181 -3.43 -3.21 -12.40
C LEU A 181 -4.47 -4.08 -11.68
N ARG A 182 -4.09 -5.29 -11.28
CA ARG A 182 -4.98 -6.27 -10.63
C ARG A 182 -4.83 -6.27 -9.12
N GLY A 183 -3.63 -6.02 -8.58
CA GLY A 183 -3.35 -6.11 -7.16
C GLY A 183 -4.04 -5.01 -6.33
N GLY A 184 -4.27 -5.28 -5.04
CA GLY A 184 -4.91 -4.30 -4.15
C GLY A 184 -4.19 -2.95 -4.09
N ALA A 185 -2.85 -2.95 -4.09
CA ALA A 185 -2.04 -1.71 -4.13
C ALA A 185 -2.25 -0.89 -5.42
N GLU A 186 -2.42 -1.56 -6.56
CA GLU A 186 -2.70 -0.91 -7.85
C GLU A 186 -4.11 -0.33 -7.87
N GLN A 187 -5.07 -1.07 -7.29
CA GLN A 187 -6.47 -0.65 -7.24
C GLN A 187 -6.71 0.59 -6.37
N LEU A 188 -5.78 0.92 -5.47
CA LEU A 188 -5.80 2.21 -4.74
C LEU A 188 -5.62 3.42 -5.67
N LEU A 189 -4.99 3.23 -6.83
CA LEU A 189 -4.64 4.31 -7.77
C LEU A 189 -5.43 4.23 -9.07
N ARG A 190 -5.95 3.05 -9.40
CA ARG A 190 -6.70 2.81 -10.63
C ARG A 190 -7.88 1.89 -10.37
N ARG A 191 -9.08 2.33 -10.75
CA ARG A 191 -10.27 1.47 -10.67
C ARG A 191 -10.20 0.34 -11.71
N SER A 192 -10.57 -0.86 -11.30
CA SER A 192 -10.61 -2.06 -12.16
C SER A 192 -11.68 -2.01 -13.26
N ASP A 193 -12.69 -1.14 -13.14
CA ASP A 193 -13.73 -0.92 -14.15
C ASP A 193 -13.35 0.14 -15.21
N ARG A 194 -12.15 0.74 -15.09
CA ARG A 194 -11.64 1.78 -16.02
C ARG A 194 -10.19 1.50 -16.43
N LEU A 195 -9.96 0.28 -16.88
CA LEU A 195 -8.67 -0.16 -17.39
C LEU A 195 -8.35 0.49 -18.75
N PRO A 196 -7.08 0.79 -19.04
CA PRO A 196 -6.65 1.18 -20.38
C PRO A 196 -6.98 0.10 -21.42
N ALA A 197 -7.51 0.50 -22.57
CA ALA A 197 -7.82 -0.44 -23.65
C ALA A 197 -6.53 -0.98 -24.30
N LEU A 198 -6.62 -2.16 -24.93
CA LEU A 198 -5.55 -2.68 -25.78
C LEU A 198 -5.19 -1.67 -26.89
N GLY A 199 -3.90 -1.46 -27.13
CA GLY A 199 -3.38 -0.48 -28.08
C GLY A 199 -3.47 0.98 -27.62
N SER A 200 -4.15 1.27 -26.51
CA SER A 200 -4.20 2.63 -25.97
C SER A 200 -2.82 3.09 -25.54
N THR A 201 -2.58 4.40 -25.71
CA THR A 201 -1.30 5.03 -25.43
C THR A 201 -1.48 6.17 -24.44
N THR A 202 -0.55 6.29 -23.49
CA THR A 202 -0.45 7.39 -22.53
C THR A 202 0.93 8.01 -22.63
N ALA A 203 1.00 9.34 -22.76
CA ALA A 203 2.26 10.08 -22.82
C ALA A 203 2.53 10.78 -21.49
N LEU A 204 3.78 10.67 -21.02
CA LEU A 204 4.38 11.40 -19.93
C LEU A 204 5.54 12.23 -20.50
N GLY A 205 6.13 13.12 -19.69
CA GLY A 205 7.28 13.92 -20.10
C GLY A 205 8.51 13.07 -20.46
N GLY A 206 8.62 12.66 -21.73
CA GLY A 206 9.72 11.84 -22.26
C GLY A 206 9.52 10.32 -22.15
N LEU A 207 8.30 9.85 -21.89
CA LEU A 207 7.93 8.43 -21.88
C LEU A 207 6.55 8.23 -22.50
N THR A 208 6.45 7.32 -23.44
CA THR A 208 5.20 6.86 -24.05
C THR A 208 4.94 5.42 -23.62
N ILE A 209 3.73 5.17 -23.13
CA ILE A 209 3.30 3.86 -22.59
C ILE A 209 2.17 3.34 -23.48
N THR A 210 2.34 2.15 -24.07
CA THR A 210 1.34 1.54 -24.95
C THR A 210 0.96 0.14 -24.45
N ILE A 211 -0.34 -0.13 -24.32
CA ILE A 211 -0.83 -1.45 -23.91
C ILE A 211 -0.71 -2.44 -25.07
N GLY A 212 0.16 -3.44 -24.94
CA GLY A 212 0.49 -4.39 -26.01
C GLY A 212 -0.22 -5.74 -25.90
N ALA A 213 -0.71 -6.11 -24.72
CA ALA A 213 -1.59 -7.26 -24.51
C ALA A 213 -2.40 -7.10 -23.21
N VAL A 214 -3.58 -7.72 -23.18
CA VAL A 214 -4.45 -7.84 -22.01
C VAL A 214 -4.89 -9.29 -21.85
N ASP A 215 -5.29 -9.68 -20.64
CA ASP A 215 -5.92 -10.98 -20.41
C ASP A 215 -7.43 -10.98 -20.68
N ALA A 216 -8.11 -12.09 -20.37
CA ALA A 216 -9.53 -12.28 -20.61
C ALA A 216 -10.41 -11.27 -19.85
N GLU A 217 -9.96 -10.79 -18.70
CA GLU A 217 -10.65 -9.77 -17.90
C GLU A 217 -10.23 -8.34 -18.25
N GLY A 218 -9.35 -8.16 -19.24
CA GLY A 218 -8.91 -6.86 -19.75
C GLY A 218 -7.75 -6.23 -18.98
N PHE A 219 -7.08 -6.95 -18.08
CA PHE A 219 -5.92 -6.44 -17.35
C PHE A 219 -4.65 -6.52 -18.21
N PRO A 220 -3.80 -5.48 -18.23
CA PRO A 220 -2.58 -5.49 -19.05
C PRO A 220 -1.62 -6.61 -18.66
N THR A 221 -1.21 -7.42 -19.62
CA THR A 221 -0.19 -8.48 -19.43
C THR A 221 1.12 -8.12 -20.10
N ARG A 222 1.10 -7.24 -21.11
CA ARG A 222 2.30 -6.73 -21.79
C ARG A 222 2.13 -5.25 -22.11
N VAL A 223 3.14 -4.46 -21.77
CA VAL A 223 3.16 -3.00 -21.98
C VAL A 223 4.47 -2.61 -22.64
N ARG A 224 4.39 -1.79 -23.70
CA ARG A 224 5.55 -1.20 -24.35
C ARG A 224 5.84 0.18 -23.75
N TYR A 225 7.10 0.41 -23.46
CA TYR A 225 7.63 1.67 -22.98
C TYR A 225 8.61 2.22 -24.01
N THR A 226 8.33 3.42 -24.53
CA THR A 226 9.17 4.12 -25.51
C THR A 226 9.61 5.46 -24.93
N PHE A 227 10.92 5.68 -24.87
CA PHE A 227 11.54 6.87 -24.31
C PHE A 227 11.90 7.86 -25.43
N ASP A 228 12.08 9.13 -25.06
CA ASP A 228 12.53 10.17 -25.99
C ASP A 228 14.05 10.17 -26.24
N CYS A 229 14.78 9.22 -25.64
CA CYS A 229 16.21 9.04 -25.77
C CYS A 229 16.57 7.54 -25.70
N SER A 230 17.84 7.22 -26.00
CA SER A 230 18.36 5.86 -25.83
C SER A 230 18.27 5.41 -24.37
N LEU A 231 18.06 4.10 -24.14
CA LEU A 231 18.02 3.51 -22.79
C LEU A 231 19.40 3.52 -22.09
N GLU A 232 20.49 3.74 -22.83
CA GLU A 232 21.83 3.95 -22.30
C GLU A 232 22.12 5.42 -21.98
N ASP A 233 21.21 6.33 -22.31
CA ASP A 233 21.38 7.75 -22.02
C ASP A 233 21.52 7.97 -20.50
N GLY A 234 22.52 8.76 -20.10
CA GLY A 234 22.82 9.02 -18.70
C GLY A 234 21.73 9.78 -17.93
N SER A 235 20.68 10.26 -18.62
CA SER A 235 19.47 10.85 -18.02
C SER A 235 18.45 9.81 -17.54
N LEU A 236 18.58 8.53 -17.91
CA LEU A 236 17.72 7.44 -17.44
C LEU A 236 18.48 6.57 -16.43
N VAL A 237 17.81 6.23 -15.32
CA VAL A 237 18.35 5.26 -14.35
C VAL A 237 17.27 4.22 -14.05
N PHE A 238 17.56 2.97 -14.40
CA PHE A 238 16.67 1.84 -14.16
C PHE A 238 16.92 1.22 -12.80
N LEU A 239 15.85 1.05 -12.04
CA LEU A 239 15.86 0.61 -10.65
C LEU A 239 14.93 -0.59 -10.45
N LEU A 240 15.23 -1.39 -9.44
CA LEU A 240 14.42 -2.50 -8.96
C LEU A 240 14.28 -2.38 -7.44
N VAL A 241 13.05 -2.48 -6.93
CA VAL A 241 12.80 -2.60 -5.49
C VAL A 241 12.92 -4.08 -5.10
N ALA A 242 14.03 -4.42 -4.46
CA ALA A 242 14.34 -5.78 -4.02
C ALA A 242 14.42 -5.87 -2.50
N ARG A 243 14.48 -7.11 -1.97
CA ARG A 243 14.65 -7.36 -0.53
C ARG A 243 15.88 -6.67 0.07
N ARG A 244 16.94 -6.53 -0.72
CA ARG A 244 18.20 -5.87 -0.33
C ARG A 244 18.22 -4.35 -0.50
N GLY A 245 17.11 -3.73 -0.95
CA GLY A 245 17.01 -2.29 -1.17
C GLY A 245 16.59 -1.91 -2.59
N ILE A 246 16.71 -0.61 -2.90
CA ILE A 246 16.40 -0.06 -4.23
C ILE A 246 17.70 0.02 -5.04
N ILE A 247 17.87 -0.91 -5.97
CA ILE A 247 19.14 -1.16 -6.67
C ILE A 247 19.05 -0.83 -8.15
N ARG A 248 20.18 -0.53 -8.79
CA ARG A 248 20.24 -0.41 -10.24
C ARG A 248 20.02 -1.77 -10.89
N TYR A 249 19.33 -1.74 -12.03
CA TYR A 249 19.00 -2.94 -12.77
C TYR A 249 19.32 -2.77 -14.26
N PRO A 250 20.07 -3.69 -14.90
CA PRO A 250 20.41 -3.57 -16.31
C PRO A 250 19.23 -3.91 -17.21
N VAL A 251 19.05 -3.15 -18.29
CA VAL A 251 18.02 -3.40 -19.32
C VAL A 251 18.49 -4.32 -20.45
N GLY A 252 19.78 -4.69 -20.49
CA GLY A 252 20.39 -5.53 -21.52
C GLY A 252 20.54 -4.84 -22.88
N PRO A 253 21.26 -5.43 -23.86
CA PRO A 253 21.36 -4.92 -25.22
C PRO A 253 20.05 -5.11 -26.01
N VAL A 254 19.91 -4.40 -27.14
CA VAL A 254 18.75 -4.57 -28.06
C VAL A 254 18.66 -6.02 -28.51
N GLY A 255 17.43 -6.57 -28.53
CA GLY A 255 17.13 -7.97 -28.83
C GLY A 255 17.23 -8.91 -27.62
N SER A 256 17.79 -8.47 -26.49
CA SER A 256 17.89 -9.30 -25.30
C SER A 256 16.57 -9.38 -24.52
N THR A 257 16.47 -10.41 -23.68
CA THR A 257 15.43 -10.51 -22.67
C THR A 257 16.07 -10.69 -21.30
N VAL A 258 15.58 -9.93 -20.31
CA VAL A 258 16.02 -10.04 -18.92
C VAL A 258 14.80 -10.36 -18.04
N THR A 259 14.95 -11.31 -17.12
CA THR A 259 13.92 -11.65 -16.14
C THR A 259 14.04 -10.73 -14.94
N ILE A 260 12.98 -9.96 -14.67
CA ILE A 260 12.87 -9.09 -13.52
C ILE A 260 12.10 -9.84 -12.42
N PRO A 261 12.66 -10.00 -11.21
CA PRO A 261 11.92 -10.62 -10.12
C PRO A 261 10.72 -9.75 -9.70
N PRO A 262 9.72 -10.34 -9.02
CA PRO A 262 8.68 -9.55 -8.38
C PRO A 262 9.29 -8.49 -7.47
N GLY A 263 8.66 -7.32 -7.41
CA GLY A 263 9.03 -6.31 -6.42
C GLY A 263 8.95 -6.91 -5.02
N ALA A 264 9.87 -6.54 -4.15
CA ALA A 264 9.89 -7.04 -2.78
C ALA A 264 10.16 -5.91 -1.79
N LEU A 265 9.48 -5.97 -0.64
CA LEU A 265 9.76 -5.05 0.46
C LEU A 265 11.23 -5.20 0.85
N PRO A 266 11.97 -4.09 1.04
CA PRO A 266 13.39 -4.14 1.36
C PRO A 266 13.60 -4.56 2.83
N LEU A 267 13.46 -5.86 3.10
CA LEU A 267 13.51 -6.42 4.45
C LEU A 267 14.91 -6.88 4.87
N GLU A 268 15.87 -7.00 3.95
CA GLU A 268 17.17 -7.66 4.18
C GLU A 268 18.35 -6.68 4.11
N LEU A 269 18.13 -5.42 4.47
CA LEU A 269 19.25 -4.50 4.70
C LEU A 269 20.03 -5.00 5.92
N GLY A 270 21.07 -5.79 5.66
CA GLY A 270 22.08 -6.10 6.65
C GLY A 270 22.65 -4.80 7.21
N THR A 271 23.05 -4.80 8.48
CA THR A 271 24.05 -3.84 8.95
C THR A 271 25.20 -3.91 7.94
N ALA A 272 25.48 -2.81 7.23
CA ALA A 272 26.67 -2.74 6.40
C ALA A 272 27.87 -3.23 7.24
N PRO A 273 28.76 -4.08 6.68
CA PRO A 273 29.97 -4.47 7.39
C PRO A 273 30.81 -3.26 7.79
#